data_AF-A0A9J6BN27-F1
#
_entry.id   AF-A0A9J6BN27-F1
#
_cell.length_a   1.000
_cell.length_b   1.000
_cell.length_c   1.000
_cell.angle_alpha   90.00
_cell.angle_beta   90.00
_cell.angle_gamma   90.00
#
_symmetry.space_group_name_H-M   'P 1'
#
loop_
_entity.id
_entity.type
_entity.pdbx_description
1 polymer ?
#
loop_
_entity_poly.entity_id
_entity_poly.type
_entity_poly.pdbx_seq_one_letter_code
_entity_poly.pdbx_strand_id
1 'polypeptide(L)'
;MEDLRDSGHRMWDKQKPINYEHSKVFLTALGRYHALSFAMKKLKPEKFEKFKELDDFITGKRIDQSFIGYLQTTVAKAADLLDESELKKKEKLKNLTENLYENLKFCLQPEEAEPFTVVTHGDCWFNNFVYHYKKKDLPDNIVLIDWQVSRYCSPVIDIVYFLLMCTDHELRQKHFDELLNIYHNSLKELLEKLGGDIFMQFPFTALLRHLKKFGKLGLITSSMAIPMFFTNKEDMVDMDFMAEQLKNLDPVELEVMMKAYMEKMNKSNDRVDKRIKDVLIDCFRYGYL
;
A
#
# COMPACT_ATOMS: atom_id res chain seq x y z
N MET A 1 0.34 5.98 -25.19
CA MET A 1 0.97 6.84 -24.17
C MET A 1 1.95 7.73 -24.91
N GLU A 2 1.66 9.03 -25.02
CA GLU A 2 2.69 10.01 -25.40
C GLU A 2 3.86 9.89 -24.41
N ASP A 3 5.09 10.08 -24.85
CA ASP A 3 6.26 9.98 -23.97
C ASP A 3 6.22 11.11 -22.94
N LEU A 4 5.64 10.82 -21.77
CA LEU A 4 5.38 11.79 -20.70
C LEU A 4 6.67 12.49 -20.23
N ARG A 5 7.85 11.88 -20.47
CA ARG A 5 9.15 12.41 -20.08
C ARG A 5 9.45 13.78 -20.68
N ASP A 6 8.94 14.08 -21.87
CA ASP A 6 9.20 15.34 -22.57
C ASP A 6 8.29 16.51 -22.13
N SER A 7 7.33 16.25 -21.22
CA SER A 7 6.34 17.23 -20.76
C SER A 7 6.48 17.62 -19.29
N GLY A 8 7.69 17.53 -18.74
CA GLY A 8 7.96 17.88 -17.34
C GLY A 8 7.53 16.82 -16.32
N HIS A 9 7.21 15.60 -16.78
CA HIS A 9 6.88 14.48 -15.90
C HIS A 9 8.12 13.67 -15.53
N ARG A 10 8.25 13.34 -14.25
CA ARG A 10 9.38 12.57 -13.70
C ARG A 10 8.90 11.63 -12.61
N MET A 11 9.47 10.42 -12.57
CA MET A 11 9.30 9.51 -11.45
C MET A 11 10.07 10.01 -10.22
N TRP A 12 9.62 9.60 -9.04
CA TRP A 12 10.31 9.91 -7.79
C TRP A 12 11.61 9.10 -7.64
N ASP A 13 12.60 9.67 -6.96
CA ASP A 13 13.83 8.96 -6.61
C ASP A 13 13.54 7.91 -5.53
N LYS A 14 13.49 6.64 -5.93
CA LYS A 14 13.20 5.50 -5.04
C LYS A 14 14.13 5.38 -3.83
N GLN A 15 15.29 6.01 -3.86
CA GLN A 15 16.21 6.01 -2.72
C GLN A 15 15.85 7.04 -1.66
N LYS A 16 14.79 7.83 -1.82
CA LYS A 16 14.38 8.87 -0.87
C LYS A 16 12.94 8.66 -0.41
N PRO A 17 12.64 8.85 0.89
CA PRO A 17 11.26 8.97 1.32
C PRO A 17 10.55 10.12 0.58
N ILE A 18 9.28 9.91 0.22
CA ILE A 18 8.43 10.94 -0.37
C ILE A 18 8.22 12.05 0.67
N ASN A 19 8.43 13.29 0.24
CA ASN A 19 8.28 14.48 1.08
C ASN A 19 6.83 15.00 1.09
N TYR A 20 6.57 15.96 1.98
CA TYR A 20 5.23 16.50 2.23
C TYR A 20 4.54 17.09 0.98
N GLU A 21 5.25 17.82 0.12
CA GLU A 21 4.66 18.41 -1.08
C GLU A 21 4.21 17.34 -2.10
N HIS A 22 4.96 16.25 -2.22
CA HIS A 22 4.59 15.13 -3.08
C HIS A 22 3.46 14.30 -2.46
N SER A 23 3.49 14.09 -1.14
CA SER A 23 2.41 13.43 -0.40
C SER A 23 1.08 14.17 -0.55
N LYS A 24 1.08 15.50 -0.53
CA LYS A 24 -0.10 16.33 -0.80
C LYS A 24 -0.69 16.06 -2.18
N VAL A 25 0.14 16.11 -3.22
CA VAL A 25 -0.31 15.90 -4.61
C VAL A 25 -0.87 14.49 -4.79
N PHE A 26 -0.17 13.48 -4.26
CA PHE A 26 -0.64 12.09 -4.29
C PHE A 26 -1.99 11.92 -3.56
N LEU A 27 -2.09 12.36 -2.30
CA LEU A 27 -3.31 12.17 -1.49
C LEU A 27 -4.50 12.98 -2.03
N THR A 28 -4.24 14.12 -2.66
CA THR A 28 -5.25 14.88 -3.40
C THR A 28 -5.78 14.07 -4.59
N ALA A 29 -4.88 13.51 -5.40
CA ALA A 29 -5.27 12.69 -6.55
C ALA A 29 -5.99 11.39 -6.12
N LEU A 30 -5.50 10.72 -5.07
CA LEU A 30 -6.12 9.52 -4.51
C LEU A 30 -7.52 9.81 -3.96
N GLY A 31 -7.70 10.91 -3.21
CA GLY A 31 -9.01 11.32 -2.71
C GLY A 31 -10.01 11.54 -3.84
N ARG A 32 -9.58 12.19 -4.92
CA ARG A 32 -10.39 12.40 -6.13
C ARG A 32 -10.72 11.09 -6.84
N TYR A 33 -9.76 10.18 -6.95
CA TYR A 33 -9.99 8.85 -7.54
C TYR A 33 -11.04 8.06 -6.75
N HIS A 34 -10.92 7.99 -5.43
CA HIS A 34 -11.92 7.32 -4.58
C HIS A 34 -13.29 8.01 -4.62
N ALA A 35 -13.34 9.35 -4.75
CA ALA A 35 -14.59 10.07 -4.96
C ALA A 35 -15.32 9.64 -6.25
N LEU A 36 -14.57 9.46 -7.35
CA LEU A 36 -15.14 8.94 -8.61
C LEU A 36 -15.72 7.54 -8.42
N SER A 37 -15.03 6.68 -7.67
CA SER A 37 -15.51 5.33 -7.36
C SER A 37 -16.80 5.36 -6.56
N PHE A 38 -16.85 6.14 -5.46
CA PHE A 38 -18.05 6.33 -4.66
C PHE A 38 -19.23 6.90 -5.46
N ALA A 39 -18.97 7.92 -6.29
CA ALA A 39 -19.99 8.51 -7.14
C ALA A 39 -20.51 7.49 -8.16
N MET A 40 -19.64 6.72 -8.79
CA MET A 40 -20.04 5.70 -9.76
C MET A 40 -20.83 4.55 -9.12
N LYS A 41 -20.42 4.09 -7.94
CA LYS A 41 -21.13 3.08 -7.14
C LYS A 41 -22.57 3.50 -6.86
N LYS A 42 -22.79 4.77 -6.53
CA LYS A 42 -24.13 5.34 -6.25
C LYS A 42 -24.95 5.63 -7.51
N LEU A 43 -24.35 6.29 -8.50
CA LEU A 43 -25.07 6.87 -9.64
C LEU A 43 -25.23 5.89 -10.81
N LYS A 44 -24.37 4.89 -10.90
CA LYS A 44 -24.33 3.91 -12.00
C LYS A 44 -24.07 2.50 -11.47
N PRO A 45 -24.87 1.98 -10.52
CA PRO A 45 -24.61 0.71 -9.84
C PRO A 45 -24.45 -0.47 -10.80
N GLU A 46 -25.29 -0.56 -11.83
CA GLU A 46 -25.21 -1.61 -12.86
C GLU A 46 -23.87 -1.63 -13.60
N LYS A 47 -23.32 -0.44 -13.91
CA LYS A 47 -22.00 -0.33 -14.55
C LYS A 47 -20.86 -0.53 -13.55
N PHE A 48 -21.14 -0.32 -12.26
CA PHE A 48 -20.16 -0.46 -11.19
C PHE A 48 -19.94 -1.94 -10.81
N GLU A 49 -20.93 -2.81 -11.00
CA GLU A 49 -20.90 -4.20 -10.55
C GLU A 49 -19.66 -4.97 -11.03
N LYS A 50 -19.28 -4.81 -12.30
CA LYS A 50 -18.08 -5.43 -12.87
C LYS A 50 -16.77 -5.05 -12.15
N PHE A 51 -16.73 -3.93 -11.44
CA PHE A 51 -15.54 -3.52 -10.69
C PHE A 51 -15.45 -4.18 -9.31
N LYS A 52 -16.55 -4.74 -8.79
CA LYS A 52 -16.53 -5.55 -7.57
C LYS A 52 -15.91 -6.92 -7.80
N GLU A 53 -15.92 -7.38 -9.05
CA GLU A 53 -15.35 -8.64 -9.51
C GLU A 53 -13.90 -8.51 -9.99
N LEU A 54 -13.24 -7.37 -9.75
CA LEU A 54 -11.83 -7.21 -10.08
C LEU A 54 -11.00 -8.27 -9.33
N ASP A 55 -10.42 -9.18 -10.11
CA ASP A 55 -9.54 -10.23 -9.62
C ASP A 55 -8.11 -9.69 -9.62
N ASP A 56 -7.51 -9.62 -8.43
CA ASP A 56 -6.10 -9.28 -8.28
C ASP A 56 -5.29 -10.52 -7.90
N PHE A 57 -4.01 -10.54 -8.27
CA PHE A 57 -3.12 -11.67 -8.02
C PHE A 57 -2.94 -12.01 -6.53
N ILE A 58 -3.32 -11.10 -5.61
CA ILE A 58 -3.24 -11.29 -4.16
C ILE A 58 -4.50 -12.01 -3.66
N THR A 59 -5.72 -11.65 -4.05
CA THR A 59 -6.94 -12.37 -3.55
C THR A 59 -7.42 -13.49 -4.49
N GLY A 60 -6.98 -13.49 -5.74
CA GLY A 60 -7.39 -14.41 -6.80
C GLY A 60 -6.76 -15.79 -6.71
N LYS A 61 -7.11 -16.58 -5.68
CA LYS A 61 -6.75 -18.02 -5.52
C LYS A 61 -5.24 -18.35 -5.57
N ARG A 62 -4.35 -17.36 -5.58
CA ARG A 62 -2.90 -17.50 -5.80
C ARG A 62 -2.03 -17.12 -4.61
N ILE A 63 -2.60 -16.70 -3.47
CA ILE A 63 -1.84 -16.77 -2.22
C ILE A 63 -1.71 -18.23 -1.84
N ASP A 64 -0.59 -18.83 -2.23
CA ASP A 64 -0.19 -20.13 -1.73
C ASP A 64 0.43 -20.01 -0.32
N GLN A 65 0.66 -21.16 0.31
CA GLN A 65 1.27 -21.21 1.63
C GLN A 65 2.71 -20.67 1.64
N SER A 66 3.43 -20.70 0.52
CA SER A 66 4.80 -20.21 0.42
C SER A 66 4.85 -18.69 0.55
N PHE A 67 3.94 -17.98 -0.12
CA PHE A 67 3.84 -16.53 -0.06
C PHE A 67 3.41 -16.07 1.34
N ILE A 68 2.47 -16.77 1.98
CA ILE A 68 2.12 -16.52 3.38
C ILE A 68 3.31 -16.75 4.29
N GLY A 69 4.03 -17.87 4.15
CA GLY A 69 5.23 -18.15 4.95
C GLY A 69 6.30 -17.07 4.80
N TYR A 70 6.46 -16.53 3.58
CA TYR A 70 7.34 -15.40 3.33
C TYR A 70 6.91 -14.13 4.07
N LEU A 71 5.63 -13.73 3.96
CA LEU A 71 5.09 -12.59 4.69
C LEU A 71 5.16 -12.78 6.22
N GLN A 72 4.95 -14.00 6.70
CA GLN A 72 5.13 -14.33 8.12
C GLN A 72 6.58 -14.10 8.56
N THR A 73 7.54 -14.51 7.72
CA THR A 73 8.97 -14.32 7.97
C THR A 73 9.35 -12.82 8.00
N THR A 74 8.84 -12.02 7.07
CA THR A 74 9.14 -10.57 7.03
C THR A 74 8.56 -9.84 8.25
N VAL A 75 7.33 -10.18 8.67
CA VAL A 75 6.71 -9.59 9.87
C VAL A 75 7.38 -10.08 11.15
N ALA A 76 7.79 -11.37 11.22
CA ALA A 76 8.52 -11.90 12.36
C ALA A 76 9.86 -11.17 12.58
N LYS A 77 10.64 -10.95 11.51
CA LYS A 77 11.88 -10.17 11.59
C LYS A 77 11.66 -8.75 12.10
N ALA A 78 10.51 -8.14 11.79
CA ALA A 78 10.17 -6.83 12.34
C ALA A 78 10.08 -6.86 13.88
N ALA A 79 9.60 -7.97 14.47
CA ALA A 79 9.54 -8.12 15.93
C ALA A 79 10.92 -8.19 16.60
N ASP A 80 11.95 -8.62 15.88
CA ASP A 80 13.34 -8.68 16.36
C ASP A 80 13.95 -7.27 16.54
N LEU A 81 13.37 -6.24 15.90
CA LEU A 81 13.79 -4.84 16.02
C LEU A 81 13.28 -4.15 17.30
N LEU A 82 12.37 -4.80 18.03
CA LEU A 82 11.85 -4.34 19.30
C LEU A 82 12.78 -4.74 20.44
N ASP A 83 12.88 -3.87 21.45
CA ASP A 83 13.73 -4.13 22.60
C ASP A 83 13.19 -5.32 23.43
N GLU A 84 14.06 -6.02 24.17
CA GLU A 84 13.65 -7.17 25.00
C GLU A 84 12.57 -6.81 26.04
N SER A 85 12.56 -5.56 26.51
CA SER A 85 11.56 -5.06 27.46
C SER A 85 10.16 -4.89 26.86
N GLU A 86 10.02 -4.87 25.54
CA GLU A 86 8.76 -4.58 24.83
C GLU A 86 7.86 -5.83 24.65
N LEU A 87 7.76 -6.67 25.69
CA LEU A 87 7.10 -7.98 25.64
C LEU A 87 5.68 -7.94 25.07
N LYS A 88 4.87 -6.96 25.47
CA LYS A 88 3.48 -6.79 24.97
C LYS A 88 3.41 -6.50 23.47
N LYS A 89 4.37 -5.72 22.94
CA LYS A 89 4.43 -5.41 21.51
C LYS A 89 4.87 -6.63 20.71
N LYS A 90 5.86 -7.37 21.22
CA LYS A 90 6.31 -8.65 20.65
C LYS A 90 5.18 -9.68 20.60
N GLU A 91 4.37 -9.79 21.65
CA GLU A 91 3.20 -10.67 21.68
C GLU A 91 2.15 -10.30 20.62
N LYS A 92 1.85 -9.00 20.46
CA LYS A 92 0.94 -8.52 19.40
C LYS A 92 1.44 -8.85 17.99
N LEU A 93 2.74 -8.68 17.74
CA LEU A 93 3.34 -9.04 16.45
C LEU A 93 3.33 -10.55 16.22
N LYS A 94 3.63 -11.34 17.25
CA LYS A 94 3.52 -12.80 17.18
C LYS A 94 2.11 -13.24 16.80
N ASN A 95 1.07 -12.69 17.45
CA ASN A 95 -0.32 -12.97 17.11
C ASN A 95 -0.65 -12.57 15.65
N LEU A 96 -0.19 -11.41 15.20
CA LEU A 96 -0.35 -10.98 13.81
C LEU A 96 0.29 -11.98 12.83
N THR A 97 1.51 -12.42 13.10
CA THR A 97 2.26 -13.39 12.27
C THR A 97 1.56 -14.75 12.24
N GLU A 98 1.14 -15.29 13.39
CA GLU A 98 0.46 -16.58 13.47
C GLU A 98 -0.89 -16.57 12.72
N ASN A 99 -1.58 -15.43 12.71
CA ASN A 99 -2.88 -15.25 12.05
C ASN A 99 -2.77 -14.44 10.74
N LEU A 100 -1.60 -14.43 10.10
CA LEU A 100 -1.32 -13.50 9.00
C LEU A 100 -2.26 -13.69 7.81
N TYR A 101 -2.53 -14.94 7.41
CA TYR A 101 -3.45 -15.25 6.32
C TYR A 101 -4.85 -14.70 6.57
N GLU A 102 -5.41 -14.95 7.76
CA GLU A 102 -6.75 -14.46 8.12
C GLU A 102 -6.79 -12.93 8.24
N ASN A 103 -5.73 -12.31 8.77
CA ASN A 103 -5.63 -10.85 8.82
C ASN A 103 -5.56 -10.22 7.42
N LEU A 104 -4.79 -10.82 6.51
CA LEU A 104 -4.67 -10.37 5.13
C LEU A 104 -6.01 -10.48 4.40
N LYS A 105 -6.65 -11.65 4.49
CA LYS A 105 -7.98 -11.90 3.93
C LYS A 105 -9.00 -10.90 4.45
N PHE A 106 -9.06 -10.72 5.78
CA PHE A 106 -9.96 -9.76 6.42
C PHE A 106 -9.74 -8.32 5.93
N CYS A 107 -8.49 -7.89 5.76
CA CYS A 107 -8.20 -6.52 5.31
C CYS A 107 -8.57 -6.27 3.84
N LEU A 108 -8.59 -7.32 3.03
CA LEU A 108 -8.82 -7.22 1.59
C LEU A 108 -10.25 -7.60 1.19
N GLN A 109 -11.04 -8.16 2.10
CA GLN A 109 -12.44 -8.53 1.84
C GLN A 109 -13.34 -7.28 1.79
N PRO A 110 -14.10 -7.08 0.69
CA PRO A 110 -15.01 -5.93 0.58
C PRO A 110 -16.08 -5.92 1.68
N GLU A 111 -16.59 -7.09 2.07
CA GLU A 111 -17.68 -7.23 3.05
C GLU A 111 -17.32 -6.61 4.41
N GLU A 112 -16.04 -6.65 4.77
CA GLU A 112 -15.54 -6.07 6.02
C GLU A 112 -15.52 -4.54 5.99
N ALA A 113 -15.54 -3.93 4.82
CA ALA A 113 -15.45 -2.49 4.62
C ALA A 113 -16.74 -1.86 4.09
N GLU A 114 -17.76 -2.63 3.70
CA GLU A 114 -19.05 -2.08 3.30
C GLU A 114 -19.69 -1.26 4.46
N PRO A 115 -20.43 -0.18 4.17
CA PRO A 115 -20.77 0.36 2.84
C PRO A 115 -19.65 1.20 2.18
N PHE A 116 -18.49 1.32 2.82
CA PHE A 116 -17.45 2.32 2.54
C PHE A 116 -16.35 1.85 1.56
N THR A 117 -16.63 0.84 0.75
CA THR A 117 -15.72 0.27 -0.25
C THR A 117 -15.66 1.10 -1.53
N VAL A 118 -14.49 1.09 -2.15
CA VAL A 118 -14.19 1.70 -3.44
C VAL A 118 -13.31 0.77 -4.27
N VAL A 119 -13.20 1.07 -5.56
CA VAL A 119 -12.10 0.57 -6.38
C VAL A 119 -10.84 1.31 -5.96
N THR A 120 -9.89 0.58 -5.43
CA THR A 120 -8.57 1.04 -5.00
C THR A 120 -7.56 0.80 -6.11
N HIS A 121 -6.46 1.57 -6.11
CA HIS A 121 -5.33 1.32 -6.99
C HIS A 121 -4.64 0.00 -6.63
N GLY A 122 -4.46 -0.27 -5.34
CA GLY A 122 -3.91 -1.52 -4.80
C GLY A 122 -2.38 -1.61 -4.78
N ASP A 123 -1.67 -0.67 -5.42
CA ASP A 123 -0.20 -0.63 -5.49
C ASP A 123 0.33 0.81 -5.41
N CYS A 124 0.00 1.49 -4.30
CA CYS A 124 0.31 2.90 -4.11
C CYS A 124 1.76 3.12 -3.65
N TRP A 125 2.72 2.88 -4.55
CA TRP A 125 4.14 3.13 -4.31
C TRP A 125 4.81 4.02 -5.35
N PHE A 126 5.97 4.57 -4.99
CA PHE A 126 6.65 5.63 -5.74
C PHE A 126 6.98 5.28 -7.19
N ASN A 127 7.08 3.99 -7.56
CA ASN A 127 7.33 3.58 -8.95
C ASN A 127 6.09 3.74 -9.85
N ASN A 128 4.90 3.80 -9.25
CA ASN A 128 3.63 3.99 -9.95
C ASN A 128 3.20 5.46 -9.99
N PHE A 129 4.07 6.36 -9.53
CA PHE A 129 3.80 7.79 -9.43
C PHE A 129 4.64 8.59 -10.41
N VAL A 130 3.97 9.15 -11.42
CA VAL A 130 4.58 10.02 -12.41
C VAL A 130 4.18 11.47 -12.09
N TYR A 131 5.05 12.20 -11.41
CA TYR A 131 4.78 13.59 -11.01
C TYR A 131 5.08 14.56 -12.14
N HIS A 132 4.23 15.57 -12.31
CA HIS A 132 4.46 16.73 -13.17
C HIS A 132 4.99 17.90 -12.35
N TYR A 133 5.90 18.69 -12.94
CA TYR A 133 6.53 19.83 -12.30
C TYR A 133 6.46 21.10 -13.17
N LYS A 134 5.67 22.09 -12.76
CA LYS A 134 5.72 23.45 -13.35
C LYS A 134 6.97 24.24 -12.99
N LYS A 135 7.53 24.02 -11.80
CA LYS A 135 8.75 24.64 -11.29
C LYS A 135 9.65 23.55 -10.72
N LYS A 136 10.97 23.82 -10.66
CA LYS A 136 11.94 22.83 -10.20
C LYS A 136 11.59 22.33 -8.79
N ASP A 137 11.40 21.01 -8.68
CA ASP A 137 11.20 20.20 -7.47
C ASP A 137 9.91 20.43 -6.65
N LEU A 138 8.96 21.24 -7.16
CA LEU A 138 7.61 21.37 -6.60
C LEU A 138 6.58 20.75 -7.56
N PRO A 139 5.98 19.59 -7.20
CA PRO A 139 5.01 18.93 -8.06
C PRO A 139 3.67 19.67 -8.02
N ASP A 140 2.97 19.72 -9.14
CA ASP A 140 1.62 20.31 -9.22
C ASP A 140 0.58 19.34 -9.78
N ASN A 141 1.00 18.20 -10.30
CA ASN A 141 0.11 17.12 -10.72
C ASN A 141 0.80 15.76 -10.62
N ILE A 142 0.02 14.69 -10.69
CA ILE A 142 0.48 13.30 -10.68
C ILE A 142 -0.38 12.46 -11.62
N VAL A 143 0.27 11.54 -12.32
CA VAL A 143 -0.37 10.44 -13.04
C VAL A 143 -0.05 9.15 -12.30
N LEU A 144 -1.09 8.41 -11.92
CA LEU A 144 -0.98 7.07 -11.37
C LEU A 144 -0.98 6.07 -12.53
N ILE A 145 -0.03 5.15 -12.53
CA ILE A 145 0.13 4.11 -13.55
C ILE A 145 0.10 2.72 -12.91
N ASP A 146 -0.03 1.69 -13.75
CA ASP A 146 0.01 0.29 -13.32
C ASP A 146 -1.13 -0.12 -12.37
N TRP A 147 -2.28 -0.45 -12.96
CA TRP A 147 -3.53 -0.78 -12.27
C TRP A 147 -3.73 -2.30 -12.11
N GLN A 148 -2.66 -3.09 -12.21
CA GLN A 148 -2.74 -4.55 -12.33
C GLN A 148 -3.24 -5.27 -11.07
N VAL A 149 -3.18 -4.62 -9.91
CA VAL A 149 -3.67 -5.15 -8.62
C VAL A 149 -4.79 -4.30 -8.01
N SER A 150 -5.45 -3.49 -8.85
CA SER A 150 -6.64 -2.75 -8.44
C SER A 150 -7.76 -3.68 -8.01
N ARG A 151 -8.46 -3.30 -6.95
CA ARG A 151 -9.42 -4.17 -6.26
C ARG A 151 -10.52 -3.37 -5.59
N TYR A 152 -11.62 -4.04 -5.31
CA TYR A 152 -12.74 -3.44 -4.59
C TYR A 152 -12.63 -3.71 -3.08
N CYS A 153 -12.18 -2.72 -2.30
CA CYS A 153 -11.99 -2.87 -0.86
C CYS A 153 -12.03 -1.51 -0.13
N SER A 154 -11.58 -1.47 1.12
CA SER A 154 -11.50 -0.22 1.89
C SER A 154 -10.56 0.79 1.23
N PRO A 155 -10.94 2.07 1.06
CA PRO A 155 -10.05 3.12 0.51
C PRO A 155 -8.79 3.33 1.34
N VAL A 156 -8.82 2.89 2.60
CA VAL A 156 -7.72 3.04 3.55
C VAL A 156 -6.52 2.18 3.18
N ILE A 157 -6.71 1.11 2.41
CA ILE A 157 -5.60 0.25 1.96
C ILE A 157 -4.57 1.07 1.19
N ASP A 158 -4.98 1.84 0.18
CA ASP A 158 -4.08 2.72 -0.57
C ASP A 158 -3.39 3.78 0.31
N ILE A 159 -4.11 4.31 1.31
CA ILE A 159 -3.61 5.35 2.22
C ILE A 159 -2.49 4.79 3.10
N VAL A 160 -2.72 3.67 3.79
CA VAL A 160 -1.72 3.10 4.72
C VAL A 160 -0.55 2.49 3.98
N TYR A 161 -0.80 1.94 2.80
CA TYR A 161 0.22 1.46 1.87
C TYR A 161 1.17 2.60 1.52
N PHE A 162 0.65 3.71 1.01
CA PHE A 162 1.46 4.88 0.68
C PHE A 162 2.19 5.48 1.90
N LEU A 163 1.44 5.79 2.97
CA LEU A 163 1.98 6.54 4.10
C LEU A 163 3.10 5.77 4.80
N LEU A 164 2.89 4.50 5.12
CA LEU A 164 3.89 3.73 5.88
C LEU A 164 5.08 3.35 5.01
N MET A 165 4.83 3.00 3.76
CA MET A 165 5.86 2.45 2.88
C MET A 165 6.71 3.53 2.19
N CYS A 166 6.09 4.64 1.75
CA CYS A 166 6.77 5.65 0.92
C CYS A 166 7.24 6.88 1.68
N THR A 167 6.65 7.23 2.82
CA THR A 167 7.05 8.42 3.61
C THR A 167 7.91 8.04 4.82
N ASP A 168 8.58 8.98 5.48
CA ASP A 168 9.35 8.75 6.71
C ASP A 168 8.58 9.04 7.99
N HIS A 169 9.17 8.59 9.10
CA HIS A 169 8.57 8.71 10.42
C HIS A 169 8.39 10.17 10.82
N GLU A 170 9.38 11.01 10.51
CA GLU A 170 9.40 12.42 10.84
C GLU A 170 8.25 13.17 10.15
N LEU A 171 8.01 12.90 8.87
CA LEU A 171 6.84 13.42 8.14
C LEU A 171 5.54 12.94 8.76
N ARG A 172 5.42 11.65 9.10
CA ARG A 172 4.21 11.10 9.72
C ARG A 172 3.99 11.59 11.15
N GLN A 173 5.05 11.86 11.92
CA GLN A 173 4.90 12.51 13.23
C GLN A 173 4.29 13.90 13.09
N LYS A 174 4.77 14.67 12.11
CA LYS A 174 4.42 16.08 11.97
C LYS A 174 3.12 16.34 11.21
N HIS A 175 2.83 15.53 10.19
CA HIS A 175 1.84 15.85 9.17
C HIS A 175 0.76 14.76 8.97
N PHE A 176 0.71 13.70 9.76
CA PHE A 176 -0.23 12.59 9.52
C PHE A 176 -1.70 13.05 9.47
N ASP A 177 -2.17 13.79 10.47
CA ASP A 177 -3.56 14.27 10.51
C ASP A 177 -3.85 15.26 9.38
N GLU A 178 -2.87 16.11 9.04
CA GLU A 178 -2.98 17.06 7.94
C GLU A 178 -3.13 16.34 6.59
N LEU A 179 -2.32 15.31 6.35
CA LEU A 179 -2.35 14.48 5.15
C LEU A 179 -3.67 13.71 5.01
N LEU A 180 -4.21 13.19 6.12
CA LEU A 180 -5.55 12.58 6.12
C LEU A 180 -6.65 13.58 5.78
N ASN A 181 -6.56 14.81 6.30
CA ASN A 181 -7.48 15.89 5.96
C ASN A 181 -7.38 16.28 4.48
N ILE A 182 -6.17 16.36 3.91
CA ILE A 182 -5.97 16.64 2.48
C ILE A 182 -6.67 15.59 1.62
N TYR A 183 -6.46 14.30 1.92
CA TYR A 183 -7.13 13.20 1.26
C TYR A 183 -8.66 13.34 1.36
N HIS A 184 -9.19 13.50 2.58
CA HIS A 184 -10.63 13.48 2.82
C HIS A 184 -11.34 14.71 2.23
N ASN A 185 -10.74 15.89 2.33
CA ASN A 185 -11.26 17.11 1.72
C ASN A 185 -11.28 17.01 0.20
N SER A 186 -10.22 16.49 -0.42
CA SER A 186 -10.17 16.29 -1.88
C SER A 186 -11.23 15.30 -2.36
N LEU A 187 -11.47 14.24 -1.59
CA LEU A 187 -12.54 13.29 -1.83
C LEU A 187 -13.91 13.96 -1.71
N LYS A 188 -14.17 14.64 -0.59
CA LYS A 188 -15.40 15.38 -0.32
C LYS A 188 -15.73 16.34 -1.47
N GLU A 189 -14.80 17.23 -1.81
CA GLU A 189 -15.02 18.27 -2.81
C GLU A 189 -15.44 17.70 -4.17
N LEU A 190 -14.78 16.62 -4.63
CA LEU A 190 -15.14 16.02 -5.91
C LEU A 190 -16.42 15.18 -5.81
N LEU A 191 -16.61 14.44 -4.72
CA LEU A 191 -17.79 13.61 -4.52
C LEU A 191 -19.07 14.45 -4.50
N GLU A 192 -19.06 15.56 -3.76
CA GLU A 192 -20.19 16.50 -3.68
C GLU A 192 -20.47 17.16 -5.04
N LYS A 193 -19.43 17.55 -5.79
CA LYS A 193 -19.56 18.05 -7.18
C LYS A 193 -20.21 17.04 -8.12
N LEU A 194 -20.04 15.75 -7.87
CA LEU A 194 -20.64 14.67 -8.65
C LEU A 194 -22.05 14.28 -8.18
N GLY A 195 -22.61 14.93 -7.16
CA GLY A 195 -23.93 14.61 -6.59
C GLY A 195 -23.91 13.50 -5.52
N GLY A 196 -22.73 13.17 -5.02
CA GLY A 196 -22.56 12.35 -3.83
C GLY A 196 -22.76 13.13 -2.53
N ASP A 197 -22.75 12.41 -1.41
CA ASP A 197 -22.80 12.98 -0.07
C ASP A 197 -21.71 12.32 0.79
N ILE A 198 -20.72 13.12 1.19
CA ILE A 198 -19.58 12.63 1.99
C ILE A 198 -20.02 12.05 3.33
N PHE A 199 -21.05 12.62 3.97
CA PHE A 199 -21.47 12.20 5.31
C PHE A 199 -22.13 10.84 5.29
N MET A 200 -22.80 10.50 4.19
CA MET A 200 -23.41 9.19 3.97
C MET A 200 -22.44 8.18 3.38
N GLN A 201 -21.58 8.60 2.45
CA GLN A 201 -20.76 7.67 1.67
C GLN A 201 -19.38 7.41 2.27
N PHE A 202 -18.76 8.36 2.97
CA PHE A 202 -17.49 8.16 3.67
C PHE A 202 -17.16 9.29 4.65
N PRO A 203 -17.85 9.40 5.80
CA PRO A 203 -17.57 10.45 6.78
C PRO A 203 -16.16 10.27 7.35
N PHE A 204 -15.54 11.36 7.83
CA PHE A 204 -14.18 11.31 8.38
C PHE A 204 -14.06 10.32 9.55
N THR A 205 -15.13 10.13 10.33
CA THR A 205 -15.20 9.12 11.40
C THR A 205 -15.11 7.69 10.86
N ALA A 206 -15.67 7.41 9.68
CA ALA A 206 -15.52 6.11 9.01
C ALA A 206 -14.08 5.90 8.54
N LEU A 207 -13.42 6.94 8.00
CA LEU A 207 -11.99 6.91 7.67
C LEU A 207 -11.14 6.53 8.88
N LEU A 208 -11.32 7.21 10.02
CA LEU A 208 -10.58 6.90 11.26
C LEU A 208 -10.84 5.47 11.77
N ARG A 209 -12.09 5.01 11.72
CA ARG A 209 -12.44 3.63 12.09
C ARG A 209 -11.79 2.61 11.16
N HIS A 210 -11.77 2.88 9.85
CA HIS A 210 -11.15 2.00 8.87
C HIS A 210 -9.62 1.99 9.00
N LEU A 211 -8.98 3.11 9.34
CA LEU A 211 -7.56 3.16 9.70
C LEU A 211 -7.24 2.22 10.86
N LYS A 212 -8.05 2.23 11.93
CA LYS A 212 -7.88 1.28 13.04
C LYS A 212 -8.13 -0.18 12.63
N LYS A 213 -9.17 -0.43 11.82
CA LYS A 213 -9.58 -1.78 11.43
C LYS A 213 -8.58 -2.44 10.46
N PHE A 214 -8.05 -1.67 9.51
CA PHE A 214 -7.28 -2.19 8.37
C PHE A 214 -5.82 -1.74 8.33
N GLY A 215 -5.42 -0.82 9.21
CA GLY A 215 -4.08 -0.22 9.18
C GLY A 215 -2.92 -1.21 9.39
N LYS A 216 -3.20 -2.37 10.01
CA LYS A 216 -2.22 -3.47 10.14
C LYS A 216 -1.69 -3.96 8.79
N LEU A 217 -2.48 -3.84 7.72
CA LEU A 217 -2.05 -4.23 6.38
C LEU A 217 -0.83 -3.41 5.95
N GLY A 218 -0.76 -2.14 6.35
CA GLY A 218 0.38 -1.29 6.02
C GLY A 218 1.69 -1.76 6.67
N LEU A 219 1.64 -2.40 7.84
CA LEU A 219 2.83 -3.08 8.40
C LEU A 219 3.20 -4.31 7.55
N ILE A 220 2.23 -5.16 7.25
CA ILE A 220 2.45 -6.39 6.47
C ILE A 220 3.10 -6.07 5.13
N THR A 221 2.56 -5.08 4.41
CA THR A 221 3.08 -4.68 3.10
C THR A 221 4.42 -3.95 3.22
N SER A 222 4.60 -3.08 4.21
CA SER A 222 5.87 -2.37 4.43
C SER A 222 7.01 -3.33 4.79
N SER A 223 6.76 -4.32 5.64
CA SER A 223 7.75 -5.36 6.02
C SER A 223 8.24 -6.17 4.82
N MET A 224 7.40 -6.34 3.80
CA MET A 224 7.77 -6.98 2.54
C MET A 224 8.51 -6.01 1.60
N ALA A 225 7.94 -4.83 1.37
CA ALA A 225 8.35 -3.97 0.27
C ALA A 225 9.60 -3.12 0.58
N ILE A 226 9.76 -2.64 1.83
CA ILE A 226 10.89 -1.79 2.20
C ILE A 226 12.24 -2.47 1.94
N PRO A 227 12.48 -3.74 2.32
CA PRO A 227 13.69 -4.45 1.94
C PRO A 227 13.94 -4.44 0.43
N MET A 228 12.91 -4.69 -0.39
CA MET A 228 13.01 -4.72 -1.85
C MET A 228 13.46 -3.39 -2.46
N PHE A 229 13.15 -2.25 -1.83
CA PHE A 229 13.55 -0.93 -2.34
C PHE A 229 15.06 -0.70 -2.25
N PHE A 230 15.69 -1.30 -1.23
CA PHE A 230 17.09 -1.13 -0.91
C PHE A 230 17.94 -2.33 -1.34
N THR A 231 17.33 -3.34 -1.96
CA THR A 231 18.05 -4.43 -2.63
C THR A 231 18.96 -3.87 -3.72
N ASN A 232 20.23 -4.25 -3.70
CA ASN A 232 21.20 -3.87 -4.74
C ASN A 232 20.77 -4.44 -6.10
N LYS A 233 21.08 -3.75 -7.20
CA LYS A 233 20.74 -4.23 -8.55
C LYS A 233 21.29 -5.64 -8.84
N GLU A 234 22.41 -6.01 -8.25
CA GLU A 234 23.03 -7.34 -8.38
C GLU A 234 22.22 -8.45 -7.67
N ASP A 235 21.45 -8.07 -6.66
CA ASP A 235 20.53 -8.95 -5.94
C ASP A 235 19.10 -8.85 -6.50
N MET A 236 18.83 -7.89 -7.40
CA MET A 236 17.54 -7.77 -8.08
C MET A 236 17.39 -8.88 -9.11
N VAL A 237 16.19 -9.42 -9.16
CA VAL A 237 15.86 -10.50 -10.07
C VAL A 237 15.45 -9.92 -11.42
N ASP A 238 16.01 -10.47 -12.48
CA ASP A 238 15.55 -10.21 -13.83
C ASP A 238 14.15 -10.85 -14.01
N MET A 239 13.13 -10.01 -14.12
CA MET A 239 11.73 -10.44 -14.21
C MET A 239 11.45 -11.20 -15.51
N ASP A 240 12.19 -10.91 -16.59
CA ASP A 240 12.06 -11.63 -17.86
C ASP A 240 12.66 -13.03 -17.74
N PHE A 241 13.82 -13.14 -17.08
CA PHE A 241 14.43 -14.44 -16.74
C PHE A 241 13.50 -15.27 -15.85
N MET A 242 12.86 -14.68 -14.84
CA MET A 242 11.87 -15.38 -14.00
C MET A 242 10.66 -15.86 -14.78
N ALA A 243 10.10 -15.00 -15.63
CA ALA A 243 8.95 -15.35 -16.47
C ALA A 243 9.26 -16.51 -17.42
N GLU A 244 10.52 -16.65 -17.85
CA GLU A 244 11.00 -17.77 -18.66
C GLU A 244 11.15 -19.06 -17.84
N GLN A 245 11.72 -18.98 -16.63
CA GLN A 245 11.85 -20.13 -15.72
C GLN A 245 10.48 -20.66 -15.24
N LEU A 246 9.52 -19.77 -15.02
CA LEU A 246 8.12 -20.09 -14.66
C LEU A 246 7.43 -21.04 -15.65
N LYS A 247 7.90 -21.12 -16.90
CA LYS A 247 7.33 -22.00 -17.93
C LYS A 247 7.90 -23.43 -17.90
N ASN A 248 9.06 -23.62 -17.27
CA ASN A 248 9.88 -24.83 -17.44
C ASN A 248 10.10 -25.62 -16.15
N LEU A 249 9.88 -25.02 -14.98
CA LEU A 249 10.08 -25.67 -13.69
C LEU A 249 8.81 -26.34 -13.18
N ASP A 250 8.97 -27.46 -12.48
CA ASP A 250 7.87 -28.05 -11.74
C ASP A 250 7.49 -27.17 -10.52
N PRO A 251 6.29 -27.37 -9.93
CA PRO A 251 5.82 -26.53 -8.82
C PRO A 251 6.75 -26.50 -7.60
N VAL A 252 7.46 -27.60 -7.32
CA VAL A 252 8.36 -27.71 -6.15
C VAL A 252 9.67 -26.98 -6.42
N GLU A 253 10.24 -27.15 -7.61
CA GLU A 253 11.44 -26.41 -8.03
C GLU A 253 11.19 -24.91 -8.08
N LEU A 254 10.00 -24.51 -8.57
CA LEU A 254 9.55 -23.13 -8.57
C LEU A 254 9.44 -22.57 -7.15
N GLU A 255 8.87 -23.32 -6.21
CA GLU A 255 8.74 -22.91 -4.81
C GLU A 255 10.11 -22.69 -4.15
N VAL A 256 11.04 -23.64 -4.32
CA VAL A 256 12.42 -23.53 -3.78
C VAL A 256 13.13 -22.32 -4.35
N MET A 257 12.99 -22.11 -5.66
CA MET A 257 13.59 -21.00 -6.38
C MET A 257 13.01 -19.66 -5.91
N MET A 258 11.68 -19.52 -5.85
CA MET A 258 11.01 -18.33 -5.33
C MET A 258 11.41 -18.02 -3.89
N LYS A 259 11.52 -19.04 -3.04
CA LYS A 259 11.99 -18.88 -1.65
C LYS A 259 13.40 -18.32 -1.57
N ALA A 260 14.34 -18.88 -2.34
CA ALA A 260 15.71 -18.39 -2.38
C ALA A 260 15.81 -16.94 -2.88
N TYR A 261 14.96 -16.54 -3.84
CA TYR A 261 14.88 -15.16 -4.30
C TYR A 261 14.32 -14.20 -3.26
N MET A 262 13.23 -14.60 -2.61
CA MET A 262 12.62 -13.82 -1.54
C MET A 262 13.58 -13.61 -0.36
N GLU A 263 14.41 -14.61 -0.04
CA GLU A 263 15.49 -14.47 0.95
C GLU A 263 16.55 -13.45 0.54
N LYS A 264 16.98 -13.44 -0.73
CA LYS A 264 17.95 -12.47 -1.27
C LYS A 264 17.41 -11.04 -1.27
N MET A 265 16.13 -10.85 -1.61
CA MET A 265 15.49 -9.53 -1.59
C MET A 265 15.17 -9.02 -0.19
N ASN A 266 15.13 -9.92 0.80
CA ASN A 266 14.83 -9.60 2.20
C ASN A 266 16.10 -9.50 3.06
N LYS A 267 17.21 -9.04 2.46
CA LYS A 267 18.43 -8.70 3.18
C LYS A 267 18.18 -7.44 4.00
N SER A 268 18.33 -7.58 5.31
CA SER A 268 18.31 -6.45 6.24
C SER A 268 19.64 -5.69 6.17
N ASN A 269 19.56 -4.38 6.43
CA ASN A 269 20.67 -3.50 6.72
C ASN A 269 20.15 -2.38 7.64
N ASP A 270 21.05 -1.59 8.24
CA ASP A 270 20.68 -0.53 9.20
C ASP A 270 19.60 0.42 8.68
N ARG A 271 19.59 0.69 7.37
CA ARG A 271 18.60 1.57 6.75
C ARG A 271 17.23 0.90 6.63
N VAL A 272 17.19 -0.36 6.22
CA VAL A 272 15.97 -1.18 6.15
C VAL A 272 15.40 -1.35 7.56
N ASP A 273 16.23 -1.74 8.51
CA ASP A 273 15.83 -1.98 9.91
C ASP A 273 15.29 -0.71 10.55
N LYS A 274 15.96 0.43 10.36
CA LYS A 274 15.43 1.72 10.81
C LYS A 274 14.05 1.98 10.22
N ARG A 275 13.89 1.81 8.90
CA ARG A 275 12.62 2.04 8.20
C ARG A 275 11.49 1.14 8.70
N ILE A 276 11.75 -0.15 8.94
CA ILE A 276 10.77 -1.08 9.50
C ILE A 276 10.44 -0.72 10.96
N LYS A 277 11.44 -0.40 11.78
CA LYS A 277 11.24 0.02 13.17
C LYS A 277 10.38 1.29 13.26
N ASP A 278 10.63 2.26 12.39
CA ASP A 278 9.83 3.48 12.27
C ASP A 278 8.35 3.18 11.92
N VAL A 279 8.10 2.24 10.99
CA VAL A 279 6.74 1.79 10.66
C VAL A 279 6.09 1.10 11.86
N LEU A 280 6.81 0.24 12.59
CA LEU A 280 6.30 -0.42 13.79
C LEU A 280 5.90 0.58 14.87
N ILE A 281 6.75 1.56 15.16
CA ILE A 281 6.48 2.64 16.12
C ILE A 281 5.17 3.34 15.75
N ASP A 282 5.01 3.69 14.47
CA ASP A 282 3.81 4.34 13.97
C ASP A 282 2.57 3.45 14.04
N CYS A 283 2.67 2.17 13.68
CA CYS A 283 1.55 1.23 13.82
C CYS A 283 1.06 1.10 15.26
N PHE A 284 1.97 1.09 16.25
CA PHE A 284 1.59 1.11 17.66
C PHE A 284 0.98 2.45 18.09
N ARG A 285 1.60 3.57 17.69
CA ARG A 285 1.09 4.93 17.96
C ARG A 285 -0.31 5.13 17.40
N TYR A 286 -0.56 4.64 16.20
CA TYR A 286 -1.87 4.70 15.55
C TYR A 286 -2.82 3.60 15.98
N GLY A 287 -2.42 2.68 16.87
CA GLY A 287 -3.28 1.59 17.37
C GLY A 287 -3.77 0.66 16.26
N TYR A 288 -2.91 0.35 15.30
CA TYR A 288 -3.16 -0.64 14.24
C TYR A 288 -2.89 -2.07 14.71
N LEU A 289 -2.15 -2.21 15.80
CA LEU A 289 -1.77 -3.46 16.47
C LEU A 289 -2.29 -3.50 17.90
#